data_AF-A7HAP8-F1
#
_entry.id   AF-A7HAP8-F1
#
_cell.length_a   1.000
_cell.length_b   1.000
_cell.length_c   1.000
_cell.angle_alpha   90.00
_cell.angle_beta   90.00
_cell.angle_gamma   90.00
#
_symmetry.space_group_name_H-M   'P 1'
#
loop_
_entity.id
_entity.type
_entity.pdbx_description
1 polymer ?
#
loop_
_entity_poly.entity_id
_entity_poly.type
_entity_poly.pdbx_seq_one_letter_code
_entity_poly.pdbx_strand_id
1 'polypeptide(L)'
;MNIEDLLSEQAPVIVEEAVRATAEIGPYRRDGAEQMRRRIEALHRRLTEAVSARDLTDLLAYVRQIARERSAAGFELSDVQAAFTALEDAIWHRAVTRLPSYDVLFGEGMVCTALAHGRDTLRRAFDSAAPHVRAPCPDLTPLFKGTESSLARVPAEAVNTAVSVRRCKRKPQRSAPRSAAAGRRN
;
A
#
# COMPACT_ATOMS: atom_id res chain seq x y z
N MET A 1 15.27 5.52 -29.17
CA MET A 1 14.10 5.90 -28.38
C MET A 1 14.56 5.97 -26.94
N ASN A 2 14.37 7.10 -26.28
CA ASN A 2 14.62 7.28 -24.85
C ASN A 2 13.29 7.21 -24.08
N ILE A 3 13.31 7.43 -22.76
CA ILE A 3 12.09 7.38 -21.95
C ILE A 3 11.10 8.51 -22.29
N GLU A 4 11.59 9.68 -22.68
CA GLU A 4 10.74 10.84 -23.01
C GLU A 4 9.97 10.58 -24.30
N ASP A 5 10.65 10.03 -25.31
CA ASP A 5 10.05 9.54 -26.55
C ASP A 5 9.00 8.46 -26.25
N LEU A 6 9.32 7.49 -25.38
CA LEU A 6 8.40 6.41 -25.02
C LEU A 6 7.13 6.96 -24.35
N LEU A 7 7.29 7.85 -23.36
CA LEU A 7 6.17 8.46 -22.65
C LEU A 7 5.29 9.26 -23.61
N SER A 8 5.87 9.94 -24.61
CA SER A 8 5.10 10.70 -25.60
C SER A 8 4.42 9.80 -26.65
N GLU A 9 5.18 8.95 -27.32
CA GLU A 9 4.74 8.15 -28.47
C GLU A 9 3.85 6.97 -28.09
N GLN A 10 4.05 6.39 -26.90
CA GLN A 10 3.26 5.26 -26.40
C GLN A 10 2.16 5.69 -25.42
N ALA A 11 1.94 7.01 -25.24
CA ALA A 11 0.93 7.53 -24.31
C ALA A 11 -0.45 6.87 -24.45
N PRO A 12 -1.03 6.70 -25.65
CA PRO A 12 -2.37 6.10 -25.77
C PRO A 12 -2.42 4.67 -25.24
N VAL A 13 -1.35 3.91 -25.47
CA VAL A 13 -1.26 2.50 -25.09
C VAL A 13 -1.00 2.35 -23.59
N ILE A 14 -0.10 3.16 -23.03
CA ILE A 14 0.21 3.21 -21.60
C ILE A 14 -1.05 3.57 -20.80
N VAL A 15 -1.76 4.62 -21.24
CA VAL A 15 -3.00 5.07 -20.60
C VAL A 15 -4.06 3.98 -20.66
N GLU A 16 -4.25 3.33 -21.82
CA GLU A 16 -5.24 2.26 -21.96
C GLU A 16 -4.97 1.10 -20.99
N GLU A 17 -3.70 0.68 -20.88
CA GLU A 17 -3.29 -0.39 -19.97
C GLU A 17 -3.53 -0.01 -18.50
N ALA A 18 -3.17 1.20 -18.11
CA ALA A 18 -3.38 1.71 -16.76
C ALA A 18 -4.88 1.86 -16.44
N VAL A 19 -5.70 2.34 -17.38
CA VAL A 19 -7.16 2.42 -17.22
C VAL A 19 -7.76 1.05 -17.00
N ARG A 20 -7.39 0.07 -17.81
CA ARG A 20 -7.86 -1.31 -17.67
C ARG A 20 -7.48 -1.89 -16.30
N ALA A 21 -6.22 -1.76 -15.91
CA ALA A 21 -5.75 -2.26 -14.61
C ALA A 21 -6.46 -1.58 -13.43
N THR A 22 -6.73 -0.27 -13.53
CA THR A 22 -7.43 0.46 -12.46
C THR A 22 -8.93 0.15 -12.40
N ALA A 23 -9.56 -0.20 -13.54
CA ALA A 23 -10.98 -0.56 -13.59
C ALA A 23 -11.31 -1.86 -12.86
N GLU A 24 -10.32 -2.75 -12.68
CA GLU A 24 -10.45 -3.98 -11.88
C GLU A 24 -10.52 -3.69 -10.37
N ILE A 25 -10.22 -2.45 -9.96
CA ILE A 25 -10.12 -2.02 -8.56
C ILE A 25 -11.45 -1.36 -8.14
N GLY A 26 -12.23 -2.09 -7.34
CA GLY A 26 -13.66 -1.85 -7.06
C GLY A 26 -14.13 -0.41 -6.84
N PRO A 27 -13.46 0.44 -6.03
CA PRO A 27 -13.91 1.79 -5.71
C PRO A 27 -13.95 2.75 -6.90
N TYR A 28 -13.09 2.54 -7.90
CA TYR A 28 -13.03 3.39 -9.08
C TYR A 28 -14.13 3.13 -10.10
N ARG A 29 -14.88 2.03 -9.95
CA ARG A 29 -16.11 1.80 -10.73
C ARG A 29 -17.16 2.88 -10.47
N ARG A 30 -17.14 3.53 -9.29
CA ARG A 30 -18.12 4.55 -8.88
C ARG A 30 -18.01 5.86 -9.66
N ASP A 31 -16.81 6.21 -10.12
CA ASP A 31 -16.54 7.50 -10.78
C ASP A 31 -16.81 7.49 -12.29
N GLY A 32 -17.08 6.31 -12.87
CA GLY A 32 -17.28 6.12 -14.30
C GLY A 32 -15.96 6.00 -15.08
N ALA A 33 -15.98 5.13 -16.10
CA ALA A 33 -14.78 4.80 -16.89
C ALA A 33 -14.17 6.02 -17.60
N GLU A 34 -15.00 6.93 -18.11
CA GLU A 34 -14.54 8.15 -18.78
C GLU A 34 -13.80 9.10 -17.84
N GLN A 35 -14.29 9.26 -16.61
CA GLN A 35 -13.67 10.15 -15.64
C GLN A 35 -12.36 9.55 -15.12
N MET A 36 -12.31 8.23 -14.97
CA MET A 36 -11.07 7.49 -14.70
C MET A 36 -10.03 7.74 -15.79
N ARG A 37 -10.39 7.51 -17.06
CA ARG A 37 -9.51 7.72 -18.21
C ARG A 37 -8.91 9.12 -18.20
N ARG A 38 -9.74 10.16 -18.08
CA ARG A 38 -9.29 11.56 -18.04
C ARG A 38 -8.27 11.82 -16.92
N ARG A 39 -8.42 11.16 -15.76
CA ARG A 39 -7.48 11.34 -14.64
C ARG A 39 -6.15 10.63 -14.88
N ILE A 40 -6.17 9.43 -15.43
CA ILE A 40 -4.95 8.71 -15.81
C ILE A 40 -4.22 9.46 -16.92
N GLU A 41 -4.93 9.96 -17.93
CA GLU A 41 -4.37 10.82 -18.98
C GLU A 41 -3.72 12.07 -18.40
N ALA A 42 -4.40 12.75 -17.48
CA ALA A 42 -3.86 13.95 -16.84
C ALA A 42 -2.65 13.65 -15.94
N LEU A 43 -2.66 12.52 -15.21
CA LEU A 43 -1.52 12.08 -14.41
C LEU A 43 -0.33 11.73 -15.30
N HIS A 44 -0.54 10.95 -16.35
CA HIS A 44 0.47 10.58 -17.34
C HIS A 44 1.07 11.83 -17.97
N ARG A 45 0.26 12.77 -18.48
CA ARG A 45 0.75 14.01 -19.08
C ARG A 45 1.64 14.81 -18.11
N ARG A 46 1.20 14.98 -16.86
CA ARG A 46 1.98 15.70 -15.84
C ARG A 46 3.26 14.98 -15.46
N LEU A 47 3.25 13.66 -15.47
CA LEU A 47 4.46 12.85 -15.28
C LEU A 47 5.44 13.04 -16.44
N THR A 48 4.97 12.96 -17.70
CA THR A 48 5.78 13.19 -18.89
C THR A 48 6.41 14.59 -18.88
N GLU A 49 5.62 15.61 -18.57
CA GLU A 49 6.11 17.00 -18.43
C GLU A 49 7.17 17.08 -17.32
N ALA A 50 6.93 16.47 -16.16
CA ALA A 50 7.85 16.51 -15.03
C ALA A 50 9.18 15.79 -15.31
N VAL A 51 9.14 14.64 -15.99
CA VAL A 51 10.33 13.89 -16.40
C VAL A 51 11.12 14.69 -17.44
N SER A 52 10.45 15.25 -18.44
CA SER A 52 11.10 16.01 -19.52
C SER A 52 11.73 17.31 -19.02
N ALA A 53 11.00 18.06 -18.18
CA ALA A 53 11.46 19.35 -17.64
C ALA A 53 12.38 19.22 -16.42
N ARG A 54 12.51 18.01 -15.84
CA ARG A 54 13.20 17.77 -14.57
C ARG A 54 12.65 18.60 -13.42
N ASP A 55 11.35 18.88 -13.47
CA ASP A 55 10.65 19.70 -12.50
C ASP A 55 9.36 19.01 -12.06
N LEU A 56 9.27 18.69 -10.77
CA LEU A 56 8.12 18.01 -10.19
C LEU A 56 6.99 18.97 -9.79
N THR A 57 7.19 20.29 -9.87
CA THR A 57 6.30 21.30 -9.28
C THR A 57 4.83 21.10 -9.69
N ASP A 58 4.57 20.99 -10.99
CA ASP A 58 3.22 20.85 -11.54
C ASP A 58 2.60 19.47 -11.30
N LEU A 59 3.42 18.42 -11.28
CA LEU A 59 2.99 17.09 -10.90
C LEU A 59 2.54 17.09 -9.43
N LEU A 60 3.37 17.59 -8.51
CA LEU A 60 3.04 17.60 -7.08
C LEU A 60 1.85 18.50 -6.76
N ALA A 61 1.69 19.63 -7.45
CA ALA A 61 0.51 20.48 -7.32
C ALA A 61 -0.77 19.73 -7.73
N TYR A 62 -0.74 19.02 -8.86
CA TYR A 62 -1.85 18.18 -9.33
C TYR A 62 -2.16 17.05 -8.34
N VAL A 63 -1.15 16.36 -7.81
CA VAL A 63 -1.35 15.29 -6.83
C VAL A 63 -2.00 15.80 -5.54
N ARG A 64 -1.60 16.98 -5.03
CA ARG A 64 -2.26 17.60 -3.86
C ARG A 64 -3.73 17.91 -4.14
N GLN A 65 -4.05 18.35 -5.36
CA GLN A 65 -5.43 18.60 -5.75
C GLN A 65 -6.24 17.30 -5.76
N ILE A 66 -5.75 16.24 -6.42
CA ILE A 66 -6.40 14.93 -6.43
C ILE A 66 -6.63 14.46 -4.98
N ALA A 67 -5.62 14.53 -4.12
CA ALA A 67 -5.73 14.07 -2.74
C ALA A 67 -6.92 14.70 -2.02
N ARG A 68 -7.07 16.02 -2.14
CA ARG A 68 -8.19 16.76 -1.53
C ARG A 68 -9.53 16.36 -2.13
N GLU A 69 -9.64 16.31 -3.46
CA GLU A 69 -10.88 15.94 -4.13
C GLU A 69 -11.32 14.52 -3.79
N ARG A 70 -10.38 13.57 -3.77
CA ARG A 70 -10.66 12.15 -3.53
C ARG A 70 -10.99 11.89 -2.07
N SER A 71 -10.24 12.50 -1.15
CA SER A 71 -10.55 12.44 0.28
C SER A 71 -11.95 13.02 0.57
N ALA A 72 -12.30 14.17 0.00
CA ALA A 72 -13.63 14.76 0.15
C ALA A 72 -14.75 13.90 -0.46
N ALA A 73 -14.45 13.13 -1.50
CA ALA A 73 -15.36 12.18 -2.12
C ALA A 73 -15.41 10.80 -1.42
N GLY A 74 -14.69 10.62 -0.31
CA GLY A 74 -14.72 9.38 0.49
C GLY A 74 -13.92 8.23 -0.10
N PHE A 75 -12.95 8.50 -0.98
CA PHE A 75 -11.99 7.48 -1.42
C PHE A 75 -10.95 7.22 -0.34
N GLU A 76 -10.49 5.98 -0.27
CA GLU A 76 -9.35 5.61 0.57
C GLU A 76 -8.02 5.95 -0.13
N LEU A 77 -6.96 6.16 0.65
CA LEU A 77 -5.62 6.40 0.10
C LEU A 77 -5.17 5.26 -0.81
N SER A 78 -5.47 4.00 -0.42
CA SER A 78 -5.13 2.81 -1.19
C SER A 78 -5.76 2.82 -2.59
N ASP A 79 -6.97 3.36 -2.70
CA ASP A 79 -7.68 3.43 -3.97
C ASP A 79 -6.90 4.33 -4.92
N VAL A 80 -6.55 5.54 -4.46
CA VAL A 80 -5.85 6.51 -5.28
C VAL A 80 -4.42 6.06 -5.61
N GLN A 81 -3.73 5.43 -4.67
CA GLN A 81 -2.41 4.84 -4.91
C GLN A 81 -2.42 3.77 -5.99
N ALA A 82 -3.52 3.04 -6.13
CA ALA A 82 -3.61 1.99 -7.14
C ALA A 82 -3.55 2.53 -8.57
N ALA A 83 -4.07 3.75 -8.81
CA ALA A 83 -3.92 4.41 -10.12
C ALA A 83 -2.46 4.77 -10.45
N PHE A 84 -1.65 5.13 -9.43
CA PHE A 84 -0.22 5.38 -9.61
C PHE A 84 0.52 4.08 -9.93
N THR A 85 0.20 2.99 -9.23
CA THR A 85 0.78 1.67 -9.48
C THR A 85 0.41 1.15 -10.87
N ALA A 86 -0.86 1.24 -11.26
CA ALA A 86 -1.30 0.83 -12.60
C ALA A 86 -0.57 1.61 -13.70
N LEU A 87 -0.32 2.91 -13.49
CA LEU A 87 0.42 3.73 -14.44
C LEU A 87 1.91 3.37 -14.48
N GLU A 88 2.55 3.18 -13.33
CA GLU A 88 3.94 2.75 -13.22
C GLU A 88 4.17 1.41 -13.92
N ASP A 89 3.33 0.41 -13.64
CA ASP A 89 3.43 -0.93 -14.22
C ASP A 89 3.27 -0.88 -15.75
N ALA A 90 2.34 -0.05 -16.26
CA ALA A 90 2.14 0.15 -17.69
C ALA A 90 3.37 0.78 -18.35
N ILE A 91 3.98 1.80 -17.72
CA ILE A 91 5.20 2.43 -18.23
C ILE A 91 6.35 1.41 -18.22
N TRP A 92 6.56 0.71 -17.11
CA TRP A 92 7.60 -0.30 -16.96
C TRP A 92 7.49 -1.39 -18.04
N HIS A 93 6.30 -1.95 -18.25
CA HIS A 93 6.06 -2.98 -19.28
C HIS A 93 6.42 -2.47 -20.69
N ARG A 94 6.14 -1.21 -21.00
CA ARG A 94 6.51 -0.61 -22.29
C ARG A 94 8.01 -0.31 -22.36
N ALA A 95 8.61 0.15 -21.28
CA ALA A 95 10.04 0.45 -21.20
C ALA A 95 10.88 -0.79 -21.46
N VAL A 96 10.64 -1.89 -20.73
CA VAL A 96 11.42 -3.13 -20.87
C VAL A 96 11.29 -3.80 -22.23
N THR A 97 10.21 -3.53 -22.97
CA THR A 97 9.96 -4.13 -24.29
C THR A 97 10.46 -3.27 -25.45
N ARG A 98 10.70 -1.97 -25.25
CA ARG A 98 10.98 -1.04 -26.35
C ARG A 98 12.28 -0.25 -26.21
N LEU A 99 12.84 -0.14 -25.01
CA LEU A 99 14.07 0.60 -24.77
C LEU A 99 15.30 -0.33 -24.69
N PRO A 100 16.49 0.13 -25.12
CA PRO A 100 17.75 -0.53 -24.78
C PRO A 100 17.94 -0.62 -23.26
N SER A 101 18.62 -1.66 -22.76
CA SER A 101 18.74 -1.94 -21.31
C SER A 101 19.26 -0.76 -20.48
N TYR A 102 20.18 0.04 -21.01
CA TYR A 102 20.71 1.22 -20.31
C TYR A 102 19.65 2.32 -20.17
N ASP A 103 18.90 2.58 -21.25
CA ASP A 103 17.83 3.57 -21.28
C ASP A 103 16.63 3.15 -20.43
N VAL A 104 16.39 1.84 -20.29
CA VAL A 104 15.41 1.32 -19.30
C VAL A 104 15.84 1.72 -17.89
N LEU A 105 17.07 1.43 -17.47
CA LEU A 105 17.50 1.67 -16.10
C LEU A 105 17.49 3.16 -15.74
N PHE A 106 18.06 4.01 -16.61
CA PHE A 106 18.10 5.44 -16.38
C PHE A 106 16.71 6.09 -16.54
N GLY A 107 16.01 5.71 -17.61
CA GLY A 107 14.65 6.14 -17.93
C GLY A 107 13.66 5.89 -16.81
N GLU A 108 13.56 4.62 -16.43
CA GLU A 108 12.65 4.16 -15.39
C GLU A 108 13.00 4.76 -14.03
N GLY A 109 14.30 4.89 -13.71
CA GLY A 109 14.73 5.51 -12.45
C GLY A 109 14.14 6.91 -12.25
N MET A 110 13.98 7.68 -13.32
CA MET A 110 13.39 9.02 -13.28
C MET A 110 11.87 8.97 -13.11
N VAL A 111 11.20 8.04 -13.79
CA VAL A 111 9.76 7.78 -13.65
C VAL A 111 9.43 7.34 -12.22
N CYS A 112 10.11 6.31 -11.71
CA CYS A 112 9.94 5.82 -10.34
C CYS A 112 10.17 6.93 -9.31
N THR A 113 11.20 7.77 -9.52
CA THR A 113 11.47 8.90 -8.62
C THR A 113 10.31 9.91 -8.62
N ALA A 114 9.84 10.32 -9.79
CA ALA A 114 8.72 11.26 -9.90
C ALA A 114 7.44 10.69 -9.27
N LEU A 115 7.12 9.42 -9.53
CA LEU A 115 5.96 8.74 -8.95
C LEU A 115 6.10 8.52 -7.45
N ALA A 116 7.30 8.24 -6.93
CA ALA A 116 7.56 8.14 -5.49
C ALA A 116 7.31 9.46 -4.78
N HIS A 117 7.79 10.58 -5.33
CA HIS A 117 7.50 11.92 -4.81
C HIS A 117 6.00 12.26 -4.89
N GLY A 118 5.34 11.84 -5.98
CA GLY A 118 3.90 11.92 -6.13
C GLY A 118 3.17 11.17 -5.01
N ARG A 119 3.49 9.89 -4.79
CA ARG A 119 2.88 9.06 -3.74
C ARG A 119 3.12 9.60 -2.34
N ASP A 120 4.32 10.10 -2.03
CA ASP A 120 4.58 10.73 -0.73
C ASP A 120 3.73 11.99 -0.55
N THR A 121 3.63 12.82 -1.59
CA THR A 121 2.79 14.02 -1.59
C THR A 121 1.31 13.68 -1.43
N LEU A 122 0.84 12.63 -2.12
CA LEU A 122 -0.53 12.10 -2.01
C LEU A 122 -0.83 11.71 -0.56
N ARG A 123 0.03 10.90 0.04
CA ARG A 123 -0.12 10.43 1.43
C ARG A 123 -0.20 11.60 2.41
N ARG A 124 0.76 12.54 2.36
CA ARG A 124 0.77 13.73 3.25
C ARG A 124 -0.50 14.57 3.09
N ALA A 125 -1.00 14.72 1.86
CA ALA A 125 -2.21 15.49 1.61
C ALA A 125 -3.47 14.76 2.13
N PHE A 126 -3.55 13.44 1.99
CA PHE A 126 -4.60 12.63 2.63
C PHE A 126 -4.56 12.73 4.16
N ASP A 127 -3.37 12.59 4.77
CA ASP A 127 -3.17 12.73 6.21
C ASP A 127 -3.61 14.12 6.71
N SER A 128 -3.34 15.17 5.91
CA SER A 128 -3.76 16.54 6.24
C SER A 128 -5.26 16.79 6.09
N ALA A 129 -5.94 16.01 5.24
CA ALA A 129 -7.38 16.13 4.98
C ALA A 129 -8.22 15.32 5.98
N ALA A 130 -7.64 14.31 6.63
CA ALA A 130 -8.31 13.55 7.66
C ALA A 130 -8.69 14.45 8.85
N PRO A 131 -9.95 14.40 9.33
CA PRO A 131 -10.34 15.06 10.57
C PRO A 131 -9.38 14.63 11.67
N HIS A 132 -8.72 15.58 12.32
CA HIS A 132 -7.76 15.30 13.37
C HIS A 132 -8.48 14.76 14.62
N VAL A 133 -8.91 13.50 14.59
CA VAL A 133 -9.06 12.74 15.82
C VAL A 133 -7.63 12.41 16.22
N ARG A 134 -7.06 13.20 17.15
CA ARG A 134 -5.81 12.80 17.80
C ARG A 134 -6.08 11.44 18.44
N ALA A 135 -5.67 10.37 17.75
CA ALA A 135 -5.59 9.07 18.36
C ALA A 135 -4.71 9.24 19.61
N PRO A 136 -5.09 8.68 20.78
CA PRO A 136 -4.22 8.71 21.94
C PRO A 136 -2.87 8.14 21.53
N CYS A 137 -1.83 8.98 21.50
CA CYS A 137 -0.48 8.50 21.27
C CYS A 137 -0.02 7.88 22.59
N PRO A 138 0.16 6.55 22.67
CA PRO A 138 0.64 5.92 23.89
C PRO A 138 2.06 6.44 24.18
N ASP A 139 2.32 6.83 25.43
CA ASP A 139 3.68 7.14 25.86
C ASP A 139 4.51 5.85 25.79
N LEU A 140 5.44 5.79 24.83
CA LEU A 140 6.34 4.65 24.64
C LEU A 140 7.62 4.76 25.49
N THR A 141 7.82 5.89 26.18
CA THR A 141 8.96 6.09 27.10
C THR A 141 9.16 4.93 28.08
N PRO A 142 8.11 4.30 28.65
CA PRO A 142 8.26 3.13 29.52
C PRO A 142 8.87 1.90 28.83
N LEU A 143 8.66 1.71 27.52
CA LEU A 143 9.26 0.60 26.77
C LEU A 143 10.76 0.79 26.57
N PHE A 144 11.22 2.03 26.44
CA PHE A 144 12.63 2.37 26.21
C PHE A 144 13.43 2.58 27.50
N LYS A 145 12.76 2.79 28.64
CA LYS A 145 13.41 2.85 29.96
C LYS A 145 13.92 1.50 30.46
N GLY A 146 13.62 0.41 29.74
CA GLY A 146 13.97 -0.95 30.11
C GLY A 146 13.13 -1.42 31.29
N THR A 147 12.54 -2.61 31.20
CA THR A 147 12.12 -3.31 32.42
C THR A 147 13.41 -3.65 33.14
N GLU A 148 13.70 -2.98 34.26
CA GLU A 148 14.77 -3.43 35.14
C GLU A 148 14.57 -4.93 35.34
N SER A 149 15.61 -5.64 34.90
CA SER A 149 15.72 -7.08 34.92
C SER A 149 15.15 -7.61 36.22
N SER A 150 14.06 -8.39 36.13
CA SER A 150 13.64 -9.26 37.21
C SER A 150 14.64 -10.42 37.36
N LEU A 151 15.93 -10.10 37.51
CA LEU A 151 16.81 -10.88 38.35
C LEU A 151 16.52 -10.41 39.77
N ALA A 152 15.44 -10.95 40.32
CA ALA A 152 15.33 -11.09 41.75
C ALA A 152 16.66 -11.68 42.23
N ARG A 153 17.42 -10.87 42.97
CA ARG A 153 18.56 -11.30 43.75
C ARG A 153 18.07 -12.45 44.63
N VAL A 154 18.34 -13.69 44.22
CA VAL A 154 18.13 -14.84 45.07
C VAL A 154 19.04 -14.64 46.28
N PRO A 155 18.50 -14.50 47.51
CA PRO A 155 19.35 -14.49 48.69
C PRO A 155 20.08 -15.84 48.76
N ALA A 156 21.37 -15.80 49.04
CA ALA A 156 22.28 -16.96 49.02
C ALA A 156 22.06 -17.99 50.14
N GLU A 157 20.86 -18.06 50.72
CA GLU A 157 20.51 -19.02 51.78
C GLU A 157 19.13 -19.63 51.53
N ALA A 158 19.07 -20.57 50.60
CA ALA A 158 18.06 -21.64 50.57
C ALA A 158 18.49 -22.73 49.60
N VAL A 159 19.73 -23.22 49.75
CA VAL A 159 20.06 -24.55 49.26
C VAL A 159 19.36 -25.54 50.18
N ASN A 160 18.63 -26.47 49.57
CA ASN A 160 18.04 -27.68 50.14
C ASN A 160 16.61 -27.56 50.70
N THR A 161 15.61 -27.96 49.90
CA THR A 161 14.84 -29.20 50.11
C THR A 161 13.60 -29.25 49.20
N ALA A 162 13.33 -30.46 48.68
CA ALA A 162 12.05 -30.95 48.13
C ALA A 162 11.67 -30.61 46.67
N VAL A 163 12.11 -31.52 45.81
CA VAL A 163 11.38 -32.10 44.67
C VAL A 163 9.87 -32.18 44.93
N SER A 164 9.07 -31.58 44.05
CA SER A 164 7.76 -32.13 43.71
C SER A 164 7.32 -31.69 42.32
N VAL A 165 7.45 -32.61 41.37
CA VAL A 165 7.00 -32.51 39.98
C VAL A 165 5.47 -32.31 39.94
N ARG A 166 4.99 -31.17 39.43
CA ARG A 166 3.59 -31.02 39.00
C ARG A 166 3.51 -31.00 37.48
N ARG A 167 3.21 -32.17 36.93
CA ARG A 167 2.69 -32.44 35.59
C ARG A 167 1.52 -31.47 35.28
N CYS A 168 1.71 -30.54 34.35
CA CYS A 168 0.59 -29.83 33.73
C CYS A 168 -0.19 -30.82 32.83
N LYS A 169 -1.37 -31.22 33.30
CA LYS A 169 -2.35 -32.00 32.52
C LYS A 169 -2.90 -31.14 31.38
N ARG A 170 -2.59 -31.51 30.14
CA ARG A 170 -3.34 -31.11 28.93
C ARG A 170 -4.82 -31.50 29.10
N LYS A 171 -5.74 -30.55 28.95
CA LYS A 171 -7.18 -30.83 28.80
C LYS A 171 -7.46 -31.31 27.36
N PRO A 172 -8.27 -32.37 27.17
CA PRO A 172 -8.57 -32.93 25.85
C PRO A 172 -9.75 -32.23 25.16
N GLN A 173 -9.69 -32.22 23.82
CA GLN A 173 -10.77 -31.84 22.91
C GLN A 173 -12.00 -32.74 23.13
N ARG A 174 -13.19 -32.14 23.20
CA ARG A 174 -14.47 -32.85 23.18
C ARG A 174 -14.96 -32.99 21.74
N SER A 175 -14.93 -34.23 21.26
CA SER A 175 -15.66 -34.73 20.10
C SER A 175 -17.16 -34.87 20.43
N ALA A 176 -18.02 -34.52 19.47
CA ALA A 176 -19.47 -34.73 19.53
C ALA A 176 -19.83 -36.16 19.04
N PRO A 177 -20.85 -36.81 19.62
CA PRO A 177 -21.22 -38.17 19.27
C PRO A 177 -22.20 -38.28 18.08
N ARG A 178 -21.97 -39.30 17.25
CA ARG A 178 -22.93 -39.93 16.33
C ARG A 178 -23.58 -41.14 17.03
N SER A 179 -24.91 -41.25 17.00
CA SER A 179 -25.71 -42.50 17.01
C SER A 179 -27.19 -42.09 16.87
N ALA A 180 -27.89 -42.32 15.76
CA ALA A 180 -28.49 -43.58 15.25
C ALA A 180 -29.71 -44.10 16.06
N ALA A 181 -30.90 -44.01 15.44
CA ALA A 181 -32.08 -44.90 15.55
C ALA A 181 -33.10 -44.43 14.47
N ALA A 182 -33.42 -45.16 13.39
CA ALA A 182 -34.07 -46.48 13.24
C ALA A 182 -35.62 -46.40 13.14
N GLY A 183 -36.14 -46.87 11.98
CA GLY A 183 -37.52 -47.36 11.74
C GLY A 183 -38.43 -46.38 10.96
N ARG A 184 -39.32 -46.78 10.05
CA ARG A 184 -39.69 -48.05 9.37
C ARG A 184 -40.78 -47.67 8.33
N ARG A 185 -40.80 -48.35 7.17
CA ARG A 185 -41.95 -48.74 6.30
C ARG A 185 -43.11 -47.75 6.08
N ASN A 186 -43.35 -47.35 4.83
CA ASN A 186 -44.20 -48.07 3.87
C ASN A 186 -43.85 -47.64 2.44
#